data_AF-A0A2I0W276-F1
#
_entry.id   AF-A0A2I0W276-F1
#
_cell.length_a   1.000
_cell.length_b   1.000
_cell.length_c   1.000
_cell.angle_alpha   90.00
_cell.angle_beta   90.00
_cell.angle_gamma   90.00
#
_symmetry.space_group_name_H-M   'P 1'
#
loop_
_entity.id
_entity.type
_entity.pdbx_description
1 polymer ?
#
loop_
_entity_poly.entity_id
_entity_poly.type
_entity_poly.pdbx_seq_one_letter_code
_entity_poly.pdbx_strand_id
1 'polypeptide(L)'
;MMIEFAENLANFVTAIGKKHIVILSSLDSGKRKQIDGSSFMQIYYISSVNDDGNDVNYERLGWKRLEEYKPLERRWKYLNHLAEGNLSHDGFVDLDSELVDDDYYAGLPFAALFVFCKAKGVKVTCLLCYCSEGDNMQDSFQLAEASCQLLGLNPENFHGNEPGGWAIPLSWKTVYGPPPDMSLF
;
A
#
# COMPACT_ATOMS: atom_id res chain seq x y z
N MET A 1 -18.67 1.43 2.20
CA MET A 1 -18.07 2.03 0.99
C MET A 1 -16.66 1.50 0.72
N MET A 2 -15.68 1.64 1.64
CA MET A 2 -14.30 1.21 1.38
C MET A 2 -14.13 -0.32 1.25
N ILE A 3 -14.79 -1.11 2.12
CA ILE A 3 -14.78 -2.59 2.05
C ILE A 3 -15.35 -3.09 0.73
N GLU A 4 -16.53 -2.60 0.34
CA GLU A 4 -17.19 -2.95 -0.93
C GLU A 4 -16.32 -2.57 -2.14
N PHE A 5 -15.66 -1.41 -2.10
CA PHE A 5 -14.71 -1.02 -3.14
C PHE A 5 -13.54 -2.01 -3.23
N ALA A 6 -12.97 -2.41 -2.10
CA ALA A 6 -11.85 -3.35 -2.06
C ALA A 6 -12.24 -4.74 -2.58
N GLU A 7 -13.43 -5.22 -2.21
CA GLU A 7 -13.99 -6.47 -2.70
C GLU A 7 -14.19 -6.45 -4.22
N ASN A 8 -14.84 -5.39 -4.72
CA ASN A 8 -15.09 -5.23 -6.15
C ASN A 8 -13.79 -5.13 -6.95
N LEU A 9 -12.79 -4.41 -6.45
CA LEU A 9 -11.50 -4.31 -7.12
C LEU A 9 -10.75 -5.66 -7.11
N ALA A 10 -10.77 -6.39 -5.99
CA ALA A 10 -10.17 -7.73 -5.92
C ALA A 10 -10.84 -8.70 -6.92
N ASN A 11 -12.17 -8.68 -6.99
CA ASN A 11 -12.92 -9.46 -8.00
C ASN A 11 -12.51 -9.07 -9.43
N PHE A 12 -12.40 -7.77 -9.72
CA PHE A 12 -11.99 -7.29 -11.03
C PHE A 12 -10.58 -7.75 -11.40
N VAL A 13 -9.60 -7.61 -10.49
CA VAL A 13 -8.20 -8.03 -10.70
C VAL A 13 -8.12 -9.51 -11.04
N THR A 14 -8.83 -10.35 -10.30
CA THR A 14 -8.89 -11.79 -10.57
C THR A 14 -9.52 -12.07 -11.94
N ALA A 15 -10.61 -11.37 -12.28
CA ALA A 15 -11.30 -11.52 -13.57
C ALA A 15 -10.40 -11.17 -14.78
N ILE A 16 -9.53 -10.15 -14.65
CA ILE A 16 -8.57 -9.79 -15.70
C ILE A 16 -7.26 -10.61 -15.66
N GLY A 17 -7.18 -11.62 -14.79
CA GLY A 17 -6.09 -12.60 -14.75
C GLY A 17 -4.75 -12.07 -14.23
N LYS A 18 -4.71 -10.92 -13.55
CA LYS A 18 -3.48 -10.37 -12.98
C LYS A 18 -3.00 -11.25 -11.82
N LYS A 19 -1.69 -11.50 -11.77
CA LYS A 19 -1.07 -12.40 -10.80
C LYS A 19 -0.40 -11.68 -9.62
N HIS A 20 -0.01 -10.43 -9.83
CA HIS A 20 0.63 -9.59 -8.82
C HIS A 20 0.06 -8.18 -8.91
N ILE A 21 -0.31 -7.62 -7.77
CA ILE A 21 -0.67 -6.21 -7.60
C ILE A 21 0.35 -5.54 -6.68
N VAL A 22 0.68 -4.30 -6.99
CA VAL A 22 1.42 -3.39 -6.12
C VAL A 22 0.48 -2.28 -5.69
N ILE A 23 0.32 -2.09 -4.38
CA ILE A 23 -0.49 -1.04 -3.77
C ILE A 23 0.46 0.03 -3.25
N LEU A 24 0.29 1.27 -3.70
CA LEU A 24 1.07 2.42 -3.22
C LEU A 24 0.20 3.22 -2.26
N SER A 25 0.69 3.48 -1.06
CA SER A 25 -0.04 4.29 -0.08
C SER A 25 0.89 5.11 0.79
N SER A 26 0.46 6.32 1.12
CA SER A 26 1.07 7.11 2.17
C SER A 26 0.60 6.66 3.56
N LEU A 27 1.41 6.94 4.56
CA LEU A 27 1.13 6.82 5.98
C LEU A 27 1.29 8.22 6.62
N ASP A 28 0.59 8.45 7.73
CA ASP A 28 0.64 9.68 8.51
C ASP A 28 1.99 9.79 9.22
N SER A 29 2.77 10.82 8.88
CA SER A 29 4.08 11.08 9.49
C SER A 29 4.03 11.22 11.02
N GLY A 30 2.91 11.65 11.59
CA GLY A 30 2.69 11.70 13.03
C GLY A 30 2.69 10.33 13.71
N LYS A 31 2.51 9.24 12.95
CA LYS A 31 2.56 7.85 13.44
C LYS A 31 3.96 7.23 13.43
N ARG A 32 4.97 7.94 12.93
CA ARG A 32 6.34 7.45 12.85
C ARG A 32 6.97 7.34 14.25
N LYS A 33 7.19 6.10 14.74
CA LYS A 33 7.72 5.82 16.09
C LYS A 33 9.18 6.21 16.33
N GLN A 34 10.00 6.29 15.29
CA GLN A 34 11.42 6.68 15.40
C GLN A 34 11.78 7.70 14.32
N ILE A 35 12.19 8.89 14.77
CA ILE A 35 12.96 9.83 13.96
C ILE A 35 14.43 9.41 14.10
N ASP A 36 14.82 8.38 13.36
CA ASP A 36 16.25 8.23 13.10
C ASP A 36 16.60 9.34 12.10
N GLY A 37 17.32 10.37 12.57
CA GLY A 37 17.72 11.53 11.77
C GLY A 37 18.61 11.17 10.56
N SER A 38 19.06 9.92 10.47
CA SER A 38 19.76 9.36 9.30
C SER A 38 18.85 8.67 8.28
N SER A 39 17.60 8.37 8.66
CA SER A 39 16.62 7.71 7.80
C SER A 39 15.89 8.73 6.92
N PHE A 40 16.64 9.25 5.94
CA PHE A 40 16.05 9.80 4.73
C PHE A 40 15.00 8.80 4.21
N MET A 41 13.87 9.34 3.75
CA MET A 41 12.89 8.68 2.88
C MET A 41 12.95 7.15 2.89
N GLN A 42 12.24 6.53 3.83
CA GLN A 42 12.25 5.08 4.04
C GLN A 42 11.01 4.44 3.40
N ILE A 43 11.23 3.44 2.54
CA ILE A 43 10.15 2.57 2.05
C ILE A 43 9.84 1.52 3.11
N TYR A 44 8.55 1.41 3.42
CA TYR A 44 7.95 0.36 4.20
C TYR A 44 7.18 -0.59 3.29
N TYR A 45 7.07 -1.86 3.68
CA TYR A 45 6.35 -2.85 2.88
C TYR A 45 5.48 -3.79 3.70
N ILE A 46 4.48 -4.37 3.02
CA ILE A 46 3.79 -5.60 3.43
C ILE A 46 3.73 -6.50 2.21
N SER A 47 4.12 -7.77 2.34
CA SER A 47 4.08 -8.77 1.27
C SER A 47 3.07 -9.86 1.59
N SER A 48 2.32 -10.32 0.59
CA SER A 48 1.45 -11.49 0.75
C SER A 48 2.19 -12.82 0.70
N VAL A 49 3.51 -12.82 0.52
CA VAL A 49 4.33 -14.04 0.37
C VAL A 49 4.36 -14.86 1.65
N ASN A 50 4.46 -14.20 2.80
CA ASN A 50 4.40 -14.81 4.12
C ASN A 50 3.24 -14.21 4.92
N ASP A 51 2.68 -14.98 5.86
CA ASP A 51 1.48 -14.56 6.58
C ASP A 51 1.69 -13.35 7.48
N ASP A 52 2.91 -13.20 8.02
CA ASP A 52 3.35 -12.08 8.85
C ASP A 52 3.76 -10.82 8.04
N GLY A 53 3.62 -10.88 6.71
CA GLY A 53 3.88 -9.76 5.82
C GLY A 53 5.33 -9.64 5.37
N ASN A 54 6.23 -10.52 5.80
CA ASN A 54 7.67 -10.42 5.49
C ASN A 54 8.01 -10.93 4.07
N ASP A 55 9.11 -10.42 3.51
CA ASP A 55 9.68 -10.88 2.25
C ASP A 55 11.19 -10.55 2.19
N VAL A 56 12.03 -11.58 2.24
CA VAL A 56 13.49 -11.46 2.20
C VAL A 56 14.00 -10.68 0.98
N ASN A 57 13.27 -10.70 -0.14
CA ASN A 57 13.70 -9.96 -1.33
C ASN A 57 13.59 -8.45 -1.12
N TYR A 58 12.58 -7.99 -0.38
CA TYR A 58 12.39 -6.58 -0.10
C TYR A 58 13.33 -6.08 1.01
N GLU A 59 13.67 -6.95 1.96
CA GLU A 59 14.71 -6.67 2.96
C GLU A 59 16.09 -6.47 2.31
N ARG A 60 16.40 -7.25 1.25
CA ARG A 60 17.63 -7.06 0.45
C ARG A 60 17.67 -5.74 -0.31
N LEU A 61 16.51 -5.14 -0.60
CA LEU A 61 16.40 -3.80 -1.17
C LEU A 61 16.53 -2.69 -0.11
N GLY A 62 16.73 -3.05 1.17
CA GLY A 62 16.82 -2.11 2.28
C GLY A 62 15.48 -1.57 2.76
N TRP A 63 14.36 -2.16 2.31
CA TRP A 63 13.02 -1.75 2.75
C TRP A 63 12.66 -2.37 4.10
N LYS A 64 11.87 -1.64 4.88
CA LYS A 64 11.45 -2.09 6.21
C LYS A 64 10.07 -2.71 6.16
N ARG A 65 9.87 -3.86 6.80
CA ARG A 65 8.52 -4.40 6.98
C ARG A 65 7.71 -3.44 7.86
N LEU A 66 6.43 -3.24 7.55
CA LEU A 66 5.53 -2.54 8.47
C LEU A 66 5.23 -3.42 9.69
N GLU A 67 5.81 -3.10 10.84
CA GLU A 67 5.70 -3.92 12.05
C GLU A 67 4.28 -3.95 12.63
N GLU A 68 3.49 -2.93 12.32
CA GLU A 68 2.08 -2.79 12.71
C GLU A 68 1.13 -3.67 11.89
N TYR A 69 1.62 -4.30 10.81
CA TYR A 69 0.87 -5.37 10.18
C TYR A 69 0.92 -6.61 11.07
N LYS A 70 -0.21 -6.86 11.75
CA LYS A 70 -0.38 -7.97 12.70
C LYS A 70 -1.69 -8.70 12.39
N PRO A 71 -1.65 -9.75 11.54
CA PRO A 71 -2.86 -10.37 10.97
C PRO A 71 -3.81 -10.98 12.00
N LEU A 72 -3.31 -11.26 13.20
CA LEU A 72 -4.08 -11.86 14.31
C LEU A 72 -4.72 -10.83 15.24
N GLU A 73 -4.34 -9.55 15.14
CA GLU A 73 -4.95 -8.49 15.94
C GLU A 73 -6.34 -8.12 15.43
N ARG A 74 -7.16 -7.55 16.32
CA ARG A 74 -8.61 -7.41 16.18
C ARG A 74 -9.06 -6.93 14.78
N ARG A 75 -8.59 -5.78 14.31
CA ARG A 75 -9.05 -5.22 13.03
C ARG A 75 -8.50 -5.94 11.81
N TRP A 76 -7.24 -6.36 11.82
CA TRP A 76 -6.69 -7.18 10.73
C TRP A 76 -7.42 -8.51 10.61
N LYS A 77 -7.68 -9.17 11.74
CA LYS A 77 -8.47 -10.41 11.80
C LYS A 77 -9.89 -10.22 11.27
N TYR A 78 -10.53 -9.11 11.63
CA TYR A 78 -11.84 -8.75 11.10
C TYR A 78 -11.82 -8.57 9.57
N LEU A 79 -10.86 -7.81 9.03
CA LEU A 79 -10.69 -7.66 7.58
C LEU A 79 -10.47 -9.01 6.88
N ASN A 80 -9.66 -9.90 7.46
CA ASN A 80 -9.40 -11.23 6.92
C ASN A 80 -10.69 -12.06 6.86
N HIS A 81 -11.48 -12.08 7.94
CA HIS A 81 -12.76 -12.79 7.95
C HIS A 81 -13.75 -12.24 6.91
N LEU A 82 -13.81 -10.91 6.74
CA LEU A 82 -14.64 -10.29 5.70
C LEU A 82 -14.21 -10.76 4.31
N ALA A 83 -12.91 -10.73 4.02
CA ALA A 83 -12.39 -11.11 2.71
C ALA A 83 -12.55 -12.59 2.38
N GLU A 84 -12.58 -13.46 3.38
CA GLU A 84 -12.84 -14.91 3.23
C GLU A 84 -14.32 -15.23 3.01
N GLY A 85 -15.24 -14.26 3.18
CA GLY A 85 -16.69 -14.50 3.13
C GLY A 85 -17.23 -15.23 4.36
N ASN A 86 -16.44 -15.28 5.44
CA ASN A 86 -16.78 -15.95 6.69
C ASN A 86 -17.61 -15.01 7.58
N LEU A 87 -18.89 -14.80 7.25
CA LEU A 87 -19.80 -13.98 8.07
C LEU A 87 -20.84 -14.84 8.79
N SER A 88 -20.61 -15.06 10.09
CA SER A 88 -21.72 -15.06 11.06
C SER A 88 -21.96 -13.60 11.48
N HIS A 89 -23.21 -13.17 11.38
CA HIS A 89 -23.65 -11.76 11.47
C HIS A 89 -23.46 -11.09 12.85
N ASP A 90 -22.92 -11.79 13.85
CA ASP A 90 -22.87 -11.36 15.26
C ASP A 90 -21.63 -10.55 15.66
N GLY A 91 -20.75 -10.22 14.71
CA GLY A 91 -19.45 -9.60 14.98
C GLY A 91 -19.26 -8.18 14.45
N PHE A 92 -20.33 -7.46 14.07
CA PHE A 92 -20.23 -6.06 13.66
C PHE A 92 -19.74 -5.20 14.82
N VAL A 93 -18.42 -5.16 15.00
CA VAL A 93 -17.75 -4.04 15.64
C VAL A 93 -18.09 -2.85 14.76
N ASP A 94 -18.87 -1.93 15.32
CA ASP A 94 -19.22 -0.67 14.71
C ASP A 94 -17.93 -0.02 14.17
N LEU A 95 -17.78 -0.01 12.84
CA LEU A 95 -16.64 0.60 12.16
C LEU A 95 -16.55 2.10 12.45
N ASP A 96 -17.69 2.69 12.86
CA ASP A 96 -17.86 4.07 13.28
C ASP A 96 -17.65 4.25 14.80
N SER A 97 -17.48 3.17 15.58
CA SER A 97 -16.96 3.32 16.96
C SER A 97 -15.52 3.80 16.89
N GLU A 98 -15.21 4.84 17.68
CA GLU A 98 -13.95 5.59 17.67
C GLU A 98 -12.76 4.70 17.29
N LEU A 99 -12.10 5.04 16.17
CA LEU A 99 -10.83 4.43 15.79
C LEU A 99 -9.89 4.54 16.98
N VAL A 100 -9.71 3.44 17.71
CA VAL A 100 -8.68 3.36 18.73
C VAL A 100 -7.35 3.58 18.00
N ASP A 101 -6.41 4.29 18.60
CA ASP A 101 -5.17 4.69 17.93
C ASP A 101 -4.42 3.49 17.29
N ASP A 102 -4.56 2.32 17.91
CA ASP A 102 -4.00 1.04 17.48
C ASP A 102 -4.60 0.50 16.16
N ASP A 103 -5.77 0.99 15.75
CA ASP A 103 -6.47 0.54 14.54
C ASP A 103 -6.11 1.36 13.29
N TYR A 104 -5.26 2.39 13.42
CA TYR A 104 -4.90 3.32 12.34
C TYR A 104 -4.58 2.60 11.03
N TYR A 105 -3.61 1.68 11.04
CA TYR A 105 -3.12 1.02 9.83
C TYR A 105 -4.17 0.13 9.17
N ALA A 106 -4.92 -0.64 9.97
CA ALA A 106 -5.99 -1.50 9.47
C ALA A 106 -7.23 -0.70 9.02
N GLY A 107 -7.36 0.56 9.45
CA GLY A 107 -8.41 1.48 9.00
C GLY A 107 -8.14 2.12 7.63
N LEU A 108 -6.89 2.10 7.15
CA LEU A 108 -6.52 2.72 5.89
C LEU A 108 -7.00 1.92 4.67
N PRO A 109 -7.30 2.56 3.52
CA PRO A 109 -7.78 1.87 2.32
C PRO A 109 -6.86 0.77 1.80
N PHE A 110 -5.53 0.93 1.94
CA PHE A 110 -4.57 -0.08 1.49
C PHE A 110 -4.77 -1.42 2.21
N ALA A 111 -5.21 -1.40 3.48
CA ALA A 111 -5.34 -2.60 4.30
C ALA A 111 -6.43 -3.53 3.78
N ALA A 112 -7.62 -2.97 3.48
CA ALA A 112 -8.69 -3.76 2.88
C ALA A 112 -8.30 -4.23 1.48
N LEU A 113 -7.71 -3.38 0.64
CA LEU A 113 -7.24 -3.78 -0.68
C LEU A 113 -6.26 -4.95 -0.62
N PHE A 114 -5.30 -4.89 0.31
CA PHE A 114 -4.33 -5.94 0.56
C PHE A 114 -5.01 -7.26 0.93
N VAL A 115 -5.86 -7.23 1.95
CA VAL A 115 -6.50 -8.43 2.49
C VAL A 115 -7.46 -9.07 1.48
N PHE A 116 -8.30 -8.28 0.80
CA PHE A 116 -9.23 -8.79 -0.20
C PHE A 116 -8.51 -9.38 -1.43
N CYS A 117 -7.46 -8.72 -1.93
CA CYS A 117 -6.68 -9.27 -3.03
C CYS A 117 -5.90 -10.53 -2.61
N LYS A 118 -5.33 -10.56 -1.40
CA LYS A 118 -4.67 -11.75 -0.83
C LYS A 118 -5.66 -12.92 -0.74
N ALA A 119 -6.88 -12.70 -0.24
CA ALA A 119 -7.91 -13.74 -0.11
C ALA A 119 -8.35 -14.32 -1.46
N LYS A 120 -8.26 -13.55 -2.56
CA LYS A 120 -8.49 -14.04 -3.93
C LYS A 120 -7.30 -14.81 -4.52
N GLY A 121 -6.25 -15.05 -3.74
CA GLY A 121 -5.04 -15.76 -4.18
C GLY A 121 -4.16 -14.95 -5.12
N VAL A 122 -4.33 -13.62 -5.18
CA VAL A 122 -3.46 -12.73 -5.94
C VAL A 122 -2.25 -12.37 -5.08
N LYS A 123 -1.03 -12.39 -5.65
CA LYS A 123 0.14 -11.87 -4.94
C LYS A 123 -0.04 -10.36 -4.75
N VAL A 124 0.19 -9.86 -3.55
CA VAL A 124 0.06 -8.43 -3.25
C VAL A 124 1.31 -7.93 -2.54
N THR A 125 1.81 -6.78 -2.99
CA THR A 125 2.82 -6.00 -2.27
C THR A 125 2.26 -4.62 -1.99
N CYS A 126 2.28 -4.19 -0.74
CA CYS A 126 2.07 -2.79 -0.38
C CYS A 126 3.43 -2.11 -0.27
N LEU A 127 3.62 -0.99 -0.96
CA LEU A 127 4.73 -0.06 -0.78
C LEU A 127 4.19 1.18 -0.08
N LEU A 128 4.81 1.52 1.04
CA LEU A 128 4.33 2.49 1.99
C LEU A 128 5.44 3.49 2.30
N CYS A 129 5.09 4.76 2.46
CA CYS A 129 6.01 5.77 2.98
C CYS A 129 5.26 6.72 3.92
N TYR A 130 5.95 7.27 4.91
CA TYR A 130 5.40 8.30 5.78
C TYR A 130 5.48 9.65 5.08
N CYS A 131 4.34 10.27 4.79
CA CYS A 131 4.30 11.52 4.06
C CYS A 131 4.25 12.73 5.00
N SER A 132 4.98 13.77 4.63
CA SER A 132 4.88 15.07 5.30
C SER A 132 3.66 15.83 4.78
N GLU A 133 2.89 16.46 5.67
CA GLU A 133 1.76 17.28 5.26
C GLU A 133 2.25 18.51 4.48
N GLY A 134 1.60 18.83 3.36
CA GLY A 134 1.82 20.07 2.60
C GLY A 134 2.74 19.96 1.36
N ASP A 135 3.63 18.96 1.30
CA ASP A 135 4.39 18.59 0.09
C ASP A 135 4.58 17.07 0.05
N ASN A 136 3.77 16.39 -0.77
CA ASN A 136 3.80 14.93 -0.90
C ASN A 136 4.35 14.48 -2.27
N MET A 137 4.97 15.41 -3.02
CA MET A 137 5.46 15.10 -4.35
C MET A 137 6.69 14.20 -4.31
N GLN A 138 7.66 14.56 -3.48
CA GLN A 138 8.88 13.77 -3.34
C GLN A 138 8.59 12.35 -2.82
N ASP A 139 7.65 12.22 -1.89
CA ASP A 139 7.19 10.92 -1.38
C ASP A 139 6.49 10.07 -2.47
N SER A 140 5.71 10.72 -3.34
CA SER A 140 5.06 10.05 -4.48
C SER A 140 6.07 9.51 -5.49
N PHE A 141 7.11 10.30 -5.80
CA PHE A 141 8.23 9.85 -6.64
C PHE A 141 8.97 8.68 -6.02
N GLN A 142 9.18 8.71 -4.71
CA GLN A 142 9.84 7.63 -4.03
C GLN A 142 9.07 6.31 -4.14
N LEU A 143 7.75 6.35 -3.99
CA LEU A 143 6.90 5.18 -4.19
C LEU A 143 6.93 4.67 -5.63
N ALA A 144 7.00 5.58 -6.61
CA ALA A 144 7.15 5.20 -8.02
C ALA A 144 8.51 4.54 -8.29
N GLU A 145 9.60 5.11 -7.78
CA GLU A 145 10.95 4.53 -7.91
C GLU A 145 11.02 3.15 -7.24
N ALA A 146 10.48 3.00 -6.04
CA ALA A 146 10.40 1.72 -5.35
C ALA A 146 9.60 0.67 -6.16
N SER A 147 8.54 1.10 -6.87
CA SER A 147 7.79 0.22 -7.78
C SER A 147 8.63 -0.23 -8.97
N CYS A 148 9.49 0.64 -9.50
CA CYS A 148 10.40 0.29 -10.59
C CYS A 148 11.45 -0.72 -10.10
N GLN A 149 12.06 -0.47 -8.94
CA GLN A 149 13.00 -1.39 -8.30
C GLN A 149 12.38 -2.77 -8.05
N LEU A 150 11.14 -2.82 -7.55
CA LEU A 150 10.39 -4.07 -7.35
C LEU A 150 10.24 -4.88 -8.65
N LEU A 151 10.00 -4.19 -9.76
CA LEU A 151 9.79 -4.79 -11.07
C LEU A 151 11.09 -5.02 -11.85
N GLY A 152 12.24 -4.63 -11.30
CA GLY A 152 13.53 -4.66 -12.00
C GLY A 152 13.58 -3.73 -13.21
N LEU A 153 12.77 -2.67 -13.21
CA LEU A 153 12.71 -1.65 -14.25
C LEU A 153 13.64 -0.49 -13.90
N ASN A 154 14.35 0.04 -14.89
CA ASN A 154 15.11 1.29 -14.75
C ASN A 154 14.26 2.45 -15.29
N PRO A 155 13.88 3.44 -14.46
CA PRO A 155 13.15 4.63 -14.89
C PRO A 155 13.79 5.37 -16.06
N GLU A 156 15.11 5.33 -16.22
CA GLU A 156 15.81 5.96 -17.35
C GLU A 156 15.49 5.32 -18.70
N ASN A 157 14.93 4.10 -18.71
CA ASN A 157 14.65 3.34 -19.92
C ASN A 157 13.20 3.50 -20.42
N PHE A 158 12.34 4.24 -19.72
CA PHE A 158 10.96 4.47 -20.15
C PHE A 158 10.47 5.87 -19.78
N HIS A 159 9.87 6.55 -20.76
CA HIS A 159 9.36 7.91 -20.59
C HIS A 159 7.90 7.91 -20.13
N GLY A 160 7.49 8.95 -19.39
CA GLY A 160 6.11 9.15 -18.99
C GLY A 160 5.19 9.39 -20.19
N ASN A 161 3.96 8.87 -20.15
CA ASN A 161 2.94 9.05 -21.19
C ASN A 161 3.27 8.50 -22.59
N GLU A 162 4.32 7.70 -22.74
CA GLU A 162 4.62 6.95 -23.97
C GLU A 162 4.09 5.50 -23.90
N PRO A 163 3.90 4.81 -25.05
CA PRO A 163 3.56 3.39 -25.06
C PRO A 163 4.61 2.55 -24.31
N GLY A 164 4.21 1.89 -23.23
CA GLY A 164 5.13 1.13 -22.36
C GLY A 164 5.79 1.98 -21.26
N GLY A 165 5.50 3.28 -21.24
CA GLY A 165 5.91 4.24 -20.24
C GLY A 165 5.11 4.22 -18.94
N TRP A 166 5.49 5.07 -17.99
CA TRP A 166 4.74 5.23 -16.74
C TRP A 166 3.40 5.91 -17.01
N ALA A 167 2.31 5.20 -16.71
CA ALA A 167 0.97 5.77 -16.73
C ALA A 167 0.71 6.50 -15.40
N ILE A 168 0.69 7.84 -15.45
CA ILE A 168 0.49 8.66 -14.25
C ILE A 168 -0.92 8.39 -13.67
N PRO A 169 -1.03 7.93 -12.41
CA PRO A 169 -2.32 7.64 -11.80
C PRO A 169 -3.19 8.90 -11.67
N LEU A 170 -4.51 8.76 -11.81
CA LEU A 170 -5.43 9.89 -11.61
C LEU A 170 -5.34 10.49 -10.20
N SER A 171 -4.99 9.69 -9.19
CA SER A 171 -4.77 10.15 -7.82
C SER A 171 -3.60 11.13 -7.70
N TRP A 172 -2.68 11.17 -8.66
CA TRP A 172 -1.55 12.10 -8.62
C TRP A 172 -1.95 13.54 -8.99
N LYS A 173 -3.18 13.75 -9.48
CA LYS A 173 -3.75 15.10 -9.65
C LYS A 173 -3.93 15.84 -8.31
N THR A 174 -3.95 15.12 -7.20
CA THR A 174 -4.07 15.68 -5.85
C THR A 174 -2.74 15.66 -5.09
N VAL A 175 -1.62 15.44 -5.79
CA VAL A 175 -0.28 15.63 -5.23
C VAL A 175 0.00 17.13 -5.19
N TYR A 176 0.42 17.62 -4.03
CA TYR A 176 0.74 19.01 -3.74
C TYR A 176 2.25 19.13 -3.52
N GLY A 177 2.83 20.20 -4.06
CA GLY A 177 4.27 20.44 -4.06
C GLY A 177 4.65 21.33 -5.26
N PRO A 178 5.89 21.84 -5.32
CA PRO A 178 6.40 22.48 -6.53
C PRO A 178 6.28 21.51 -7.71
N PRO A 179 5.97 21.95 -8.94
CA PRO A 179 5.83 21.06 -10.07
C PRO A 179 7.09 20.21 -10.25
N PRO A 180 6.95 18.93 -10.62
CA PRO A 180 8.10 18.07 -10.76
C PRO A 180 8.99 18.56 -11.90
N ASP A 181 10.28 18.25 -11.80
CA ASP A 181 11.17 18.44 -12.94
C ASP A 181 10.69 17.53 -14.08
N MET A 182 10.16 18.16 -15.13
CA MET A 182 9.59 17.45 -16.27
C MET A 182 10.65 16.71 -17.10
N SER A 183 11.94 16.93 -16.82
CA SER A 183 13.03 16.13 -17.42
C SER A 183 13.14 14.71 -16.86
N LEU A 184 12.44 14.41 -15.75
CA LEU A 184 12.36 13.07 -15.15
C LEU A 184 11.29 12.17 -15.78
N PHE A 185 10.52 12.69 -16.74
CA PHE A 185 9.45 11.99 -17.45
C PHE A 185 9.72 11.94 -18.95
#